data_AF-A0A7G8GNX3-F1
#
_entry.id   AF-A0A7G8GNX3-F1
#
_cell.length_a   1.000
_cell.length_b   1.000
_cell.length_c   1.000
_cell.angle_alpha   90.00
_cell.angle_beta   90.00
_cell.angle_gamma   90.00
#
_symmetry.space_group_name_H-M   'P 1'
#
loop_
_entity.id
_entity.type
_entity.pdbx_description
1 polymer ?
#
loop_
_entity_poly.entity_id
_entity_poly.type
_entity_poly.pdbx_seq_one_letter_code
_entity_poly.pdbx_strand_id
1 'polypeptide(L)'
;MSKPARPVPDLAQWLYRGTVVVLLGLIAHAIAKPTAVERCIDRRYQQVLDSHQLKEGQITEAIRISERNKATNFCHGGSGRQNWSR
;
A
#
# COMPACT_ATOMS: atom_id res chain seq x y z
N MET A 1 -43.34 -18.78 31.29
CA MET A 1 -42.14 -17.96 31.02
C MET A 1 -41.94 -17.88 29.51
N SER A 2 -42.36 -16.79 28.88
CA SER A 2 -42.22 -16.60 27.43
C SER A 2 -40.89 -15.91 27.13
N LYS A 3 -40.04 -16.56 26.31
CA LYS A 3 -38.79 -15.99 25.80
C LYS A 3 -39.10 -14.72 24.97
N PRO A 4 -38.40 -13.59 25.16
CA PRO A 4 -38.56 -12.45 24.27
C PRO A 4 -38.08 -12.82 22.87
N ALA A 5 -38.97 -12.66 21.88
CA ALA A 5 -38.63 -12.81 20.48
C ALA A 5 -37.56 -11.77 20.12
N ARG A 6 -36.46 -12.22 19.49
CA ARG A 6 -35.44 -11.29 19.00
C ARG A 6 -36.05 -10.43 17.90
N PRO A 7 -35.77 -9.12 17.84
CA PRO A 7 -36.26 -8.28 16.75
C PRO A 7 -35.71 -8.84 15.44
N VAL A 8 -36.61 -9.18 14.52
CA VAL A 8 -36.26 -9.57 13.16
C VAL A 8 -35.76 -8.28 12.48
N PRO A 9 -34.50 -8.24 12.01
CA PRO A 9 -33.96 -7.05 11.37
C PRO A 9 -34.80 -6.71 10.14
N ASP A 10 -35.25 -5.45 10.09
CA ASP A 10 -35.98 -4.87 8.98
C ASP A 10 -35.16 -5.03 7.68
N LEU A 11 -35.84 -5.23 6.54
CA LEU A 11 -35.23 -5.27 5.21
C LEU A 11 -34.35 -4.04 4.96
N ALA A 12 -34.79 -2.87 5.45
CA ALA A 12 -34.03 -1.63 5.40
C ALA A 12 -32.67 -1.75 6.12
N GLN A 13 -32.63 -2.47 7.24
CA GLN A 13 -31.40 -2.67 8.01
C GLN A 13 -30.40 -3.59 7.29
N TRP A 14 -30.88 -4.61 6.58
CA TRP A 14 -30.03 -5.46 5.74
C TRP A 14 -29.48 -4.72 4.52
N LEU A 15 -30.32 -3.94 3.84
CA LEU A 15 -29.91 -3.11 2.70
C LEU A 15 -28.87 -2.08 3.12
N TYR A 16 -29.08 -1.41 4.25
CA TYR A 16 -28.10 -0.47 4.81
C TYR A 16 -26.76 -1.16 5.09
N ARG A 17 -26.76 -2.27 5.84
CA ARG A 17 -25.53 -3.02 6.15
C ARG A 17 -24.82 -3.52 4.91
N GLY A 18 -25.55 -4.07 3.93
CA GLY A 18 -24.99 -4.52 2.67
C GLY A 18 -24.32 -3.38 1.89
N THR A 19 -24.98 -2.22 1.84
CA THR A 19 -24.44 -1.04 1.16
C THR A 19 -23.17 -0.53 1.82
N VAL A 20 -23.12 -0.51 3.16
CA VAL A 20 -21.91 -0.14 3.93
C VAL A 20 -20.76 -1.09 3.64
N VAL A 21 -21.01 -2.41 3.59
CA VAL A 21 -19.97 -3.40 3.26
C VAL A 21 -19.44 -3.21 1.85
N VAL A 22 -20.30 -2.95 0.87
CA VAL A 22 -19.89 -2.68 -0.51
C VAL A 22 -19.06 -1.39 -0.57
N LEU A 23 -19.49 -0.32 0.10
CA LEU A 23 -18.75 0.94 0.15
C LEU A 23 -17.36 0.76 0.77
N LEU A 24 -17.26 0.02 1.87
CA LEU A 24 -15.97 -0.31 2.50
C LEU A 24 -15.09 -1.15 1.59
N GLY A 25 -15.66 -2.11 0.86
CA GLY A 25 -14.95 -2.90 -0.15
C GLY A 25 -14.39 -2.04 -1.28
N LEU A 26 -15.16 -1.06 -1.75
CA LEU A 26 -14.71 -0.10 -2.79
C LEU A 26 -13.61 0.81 -2.27
N ILE A 27 -13.72 1.31 -1.04
CA ILE A 27 -12.68 2.13 -0.39
C ILE A 27 -11.39 1.31 -0.25
N ALA A 28 -11.47 0.08 0.27
CA ALA A 28 -10.33 -0.81 0.40
C ALA A 28 -9.69 -1.11 -0.97
N HIS A 29 -10.50 -1.35 -2.00
CA HIS A 29 -10.01 -1.58 -3.36
C HIS A 29 -9.33 -0.36 -3.98
N ALA A 30 -9.82 0.85 -3.69
CA ALA A 30 -9.21 2.09 -4.15
C ALA A 30 -7.86 2.34 -3.47
N ILE A 31 -7.77 2.10 -2.16
CA ILE A 31 -6.54 2.29 -1.36
C ILE A 31 -5.49 1.22 -1.67
N ALA A 32 -5.91 -0.01 -1.97
CA ALA A 32 -4.98 -1.11 -2.26
C ALA A 32 -4.19 -0.94 -3.56
N LYS A 33 -4.57 0.01 -4.44
CA LYS A 33 -3.83 0.26 -5.66
C LYS A 33 -2.57 1.04 -5.35
N PRO A 34 -1.39 0.54 -5.73
CA PRO A 34 -0.15 1.26 -5.49
C PRO A 34 -0.21 2.60 -6.21
N THR A 35 0.10 3.65 -5.45
CA THR A 35 0.15 5.02 -5.95
C THR A 35 1.13 5.13 -7.12
N ALA A 36 1.00 6.18 -7.93
CA ALA A 36 1.96 6.42 -9.01
C ALA A 36 3.40 6.54 -8.47
N VAL A 37 3.55 7.07 -7.26
CA VAL A 37 4.83 7.21 -6.56
C VAL A 37 5.38 5.85 -6.14
N GLU A 38 4.59 4.99 -5.51
CA GLU A 38 5.04 3.64 -5.13
C GLU A 38 5.48 2.82 -6.35
N ARG A 39 4.72 2.88 -7.45
CA ARG A 39 5.12 2.23 -8.71
C ARG A 39 6.44 2.77 -9.26
N CYS A 40 6.70 4.06 -9.10
CA CYS A 40 7.97 4.67 -9.48
C CYS A 40 9.11 4.15 -8.59
N ILE A 41 8.91 4.10 -7.27
CA ILE A 41 9.90 3.65 -6.29
C ILE A 41 10.29 2.20 -6.58
N ASP A 42 9.30 1.32 -6.77
CA ASP A 42 9.55 -0.11 -7.03
C ASP A 42 10.26 -0.33 -8.36
N ARG A 43 9.86 0.38 -9.43
CA ARG A 43 10.57 0.31 -10.71
C ARG A 43 12.01 0.79 -10.59
N ARG A 44 12.25 1.88 -9.87
CA ARG A 44 13.59 2.43 -9.72
C ARG A 44 14.47 1.53 -8.87
N TYR A 45 13.90 0.95 -7.81
CA TYR A 45 14.58 -0.03 -6.98
C TYR A 45 14.96 -1.28 -7.80
N GLN A 46 14.01 -1.84 -8.57
CA GLN A 46 14.29 -2.97 -9.46
C GLN A 46 15.37 -2.66 -10.51
N GLN A 47 15.35 -1.46 -11.11
CA GLN A 47 16.42 -1.05 -12.04
C GLN A 47 17.81 -1.07 -11.39
N VAL A 48 17.92 -0.68 -10.11
CA VAL A 48 19.19 -0.77 -9.37
C VAL A 48 19.59 -2.22 -9.19
N LEU A 49 18.65 -3.10 -8.83
CA LEU A 49 18.90 -4.53 -8.67
C LEU A 49 19.40 -5.16 -9.97
N ASP A 50 18.69 -4.91 -11.06
CA ASP A 50 19.02 -5.39 -12.40
C ASP A 50 20.39 -4.87 -12.86
N SER A 51 20.70 -3.60 -12.61
CA SER A 51 21.99 -3.00 -12.98
C SER A 51 23.18 -3.63 -12.27
N HIS A 52 22.96 -4.13 -11.05
CA HIS A 52 23.99 -4.81 -10.26
C HIS A 52 23.91 -6.34 -10.41
N GLN A 53 22.99 -6.86 -11.23
CA GLN A 53 22.69 -8.29 -11.36
C GLN A 53 22.40 -8.96 -10.01
N LEU A 54 21.80 -8.22 -9.09
CA LEU A 54 21.49 -8.67 -7.73
C LEU A 54 20.03 -9.07 -7.64
N LYS A 55 19.75 -10.15 -6.93
CA LYS A 55 18.39 -10.48 -6.46
C LYS A 55 18.15 -9.82 -5.11
N GLU A 56 16.89 -9.52 -4.79
CA GLU A 56 16.49 -8.83 -3.55
C GLU A 56 16.98 -9.52 -2.26
N GLY A 57 17.11 -10.85 -2.29
CA GLY A 57 17.65 -11.66 -1.19
C GLY A 57 19.17 -11.62 -1.03
N GLN A 58 19.91 -11.04 -1.98
CA GLN A 58 21.38 -10.95 -1.95
C GLN A 58 21.88 -9.63 -1.36
N ILE A 59 20.97 -8.77 -0.92
CA ILE A 59 21.27 -7.41 -0.49
C ILE A 59 21.01 -7.29 1.00
N THR A 60 21.92 -6.62 1.70
CA THR A 60 21.72 -6.31 3.12
C THR A 60 20.55 -5.34 3.31
N GLU A 61 19.91 -5.43 4.47
CA GLU A 61 18.75 -4.58 4.79
C GLU A 61 19.10 -3.08 4.77
N ALA A 62 20.30 -2.71 5.21
CA ALA A 62 20.78 -1.33 5.15
C ALA A 62 20.85 -0.78 3.71
N ILE A 63 21.34 -1.58 2.76
CA ILE A 63 21.40 -1.18 1.34
C ILE A 63 20.00 -1.12 0.76
N ARG A 64 19.13 -2.09 1.07
CA ARG A 64 17.72 -2.08 0.65
C ARG A 64 17.02 -0.79 1.06
N ILE A 65 17.15 -0.39 2.34
CA ILE A 65 16.56 0.83 2.87
C ILE A 65 17.16 2.06 2.17
N SER A 66 18.48 2.10 2.00
CA SER A 66 19.16 3.20 1.34
C SER A 66 18.71 3.38 -0.11
N GLU A 67 18.70 2.31 -0.91
CA GLU A 67 18.30 2.40 -2.32
C GLU A 67 16.82 2.73 -2.48
N ARG A 68 15.94 2.20 -1.62
CA ARG A 68 14.54 2.63 -1.58
C ARG A 68 14.40 4.11 -1.23
N ASN A 69 15.11 4.61 -0.23
CA ASN A 69 15.05 6.03 0.14
C ASN A 69 15.56 6.95 -0.99
N LYS A 70 16.58 6.52 -1.75
CA LYS A 70 17.01 7.24 -2.96
C LYS A 70 15.92 7.23 -4.04
N ALA A 71 15.30 6.08 -4.29
CA ALA A 71 14.20 5.94 -5.22
C ALA A 71 13.00 6.81 -4.82
N THR A 72 12.65 6.84 -3.53
CA THR A 72 11.61 7.73 -2.97
C THR A 72 11.93 9.18 -3.25
N ASN A 73 13.14 9.65 -2.92
CA ASN A 73 13.55 11.03 -3.16
C ASN A 73 13.44 11.40 -4.66
N PHE A 74 13.89 10.50 -5.55
CA PHE A 74 13.77 10.68 -7.00
C PHE A 74 12.30 10.77 -7.46
N CYS A 75 11.46 9.86 -7.01
CA CYS A 75 10.05 9.78 -7.40
C CYS A 75 9.19 10.91 -6.83
N HIS A 76 9.67 11.62 -5.80
CA HIS A 76 9.08 12.87 -5.30
C HIS A 76 9.63 14.13 -6.01
N GLY A 77 10.41 13.98 -7.09
CA GLY A 77 10.95 15.10 -7.87
C GLY A 77 12.33 15.59 -7.43
N GLY A 78 12.99 14.89 -6.51
CA GLY A 78 14.38 15.14 -6.15
C GLY A 78 15.38 14.46 -7.10
N SER A 79 16.68 14.65 -6.85
CA SER A 79 17.75 14.13 -7.72
C SER A 79 18.09 12.66 -7.47
N GLY A 80 17.45 12.00 -6.49
CA GLY A 80 17.78 10.64 -6.07
C GLY A 80 19.10 10.53 -5.30
N ARG A 81 19.79 11.64 -5.07
CA ARG A 81 20.94 11.71 -4.15
C ARG A 81 20.39 11.86 -2.74
N GLN A 82 20.68 10.89 -1.87
CA GLN A 82 20.52 11.13 -0.44
C GLN A 82 21.53 12.19 -0.01
N ASN A 83 21.04 13.38 0.30
CA ASN A 83 21.83 14.37 1.00
C ASN A 83 21.87 13.91 2.46
N TRP A 84 22.92 13.18 2.84
CA TRP A 84 23.21 12.94 4.25
C TRP A 84 23.72 14.27 4.81
N SER A 85 22.81 15.17 5.20
CA SER A 85 23.19 16.28 6.07
C SER A 85 23.60 15.64 7.39
N ARG A 86 24.91 15.70 7.65
CA ARG A 86 25.56 15.21 8.85
C ARG A 86 25.12 15.99 10.07
#